data_AF-A0A9Q0XTM7-F1
#
_entry.id   AF-A0A9Q0XTM7-F1
#
_cell.length_a   1.000
_cell.length_b   1.000
_cell.length_c   1.000
_cell.angle_alpha   90.00
_cell.angle_beta   90.00
_cell.angle_gamma   90.00
#
_symmetry.space_group_name_H-M   'P 1'
#
loop_
_entity.id
_entity.type
_entity.pdbx_description
1 polymer ?
#
loop_
_entity_poly.entity_id
_entity_poly.type
_entity_poly.pdbx_seq_one_letter_code
_entity_poly.pdbx_strand_id
1 'polypeptide(L)'
;MDLPLDSMASASETDSKSHHRRSRDTSTPTDSEDTDSQLSPAENLKQYSQMVQKIAKVMDLRVVQLDSDKSCIFFGHLNKKQRPPLHLGFIPALLKRSKVTLNNPSSTPLMPHRIDNLYRTHGEETTFLSKHPLPNSVIVNASQNRAKSSSMTTPRNRESKKLDLIGRRHYSLASFALRNSNYLCAMQAYTRHVLLKMLPVLDALPDDLRDKATSYHAEALSLLDYETIAARHAADAASKQLAMAVFLRRHAWLRTANITDDARNRIEDSPFDGEGLFALSTDESLDNIQKMRRAAKSYTYYGTSTQCSFHFQQQQPSWRHSNQSYQHCNSGRYSQPSSSQFFNRQSVRSRQRQCQSSRRFNRKQKA
;
A
#
# COMPACT_ATOMS: atom_id res chain seq x y z
N MET A 1 -36.64 5.31 -36.61
CA MET A 1 -37.38 4.53 -35.59
C MET A 1 -37.55 5.47 -34.41
N ASP A 2 -38.62 6.23 -34.47
CA ASP A 2 -38.98 7.26 -33.52
C ASP A 2 -39.71 6.63 -32.34
N LEU A 3 -39.26 6.92 -31.12
CA LEU A 3 -39.97 6.57 -29.88
C LEU A 3 -40.34 7.88 -29.16
N PRO A 4 -41.61 8.08 -28.79
CA PRO A 4 -42.03 9.26 -28.06
C PRO A 4 -41.85 9.10 -26.55
N LEU A 5 -41.52 10.23 -25.92
CA LEU A 5 -41.46 10.47 -24.47
C LEU A 5 -42.82 11.00 -23.99
N ASP A 6 -43.50 10.26 -23.13
CA ASP A 6 -44.51 10.75 -22.17
C ASP A 6 -43.92 10.52 -20.76
N SER A 7 -43.64 11.52 -19.92
CA SER A 7 -44.52 12.51 -19.27
C SER A 7 -45.63 11.86 -18.44
N MET A 8 -45.40 11.72 -17.13
CA MET A 8 -46.38 12.05 -16.08
C MET A 8 -45.69 12.08 -14.71
N ALA A 9 -45.83 13.23 -14.05
CA ALA A 9 -45.56 13.45 -12.63
C ALA A 9 -46.80 13.06 -11.82
N SER A 10 -46.62 12.58 -10.58
CA SER A 10 -47.46 13.04 -9.46
C SER A 10 -46.85 12.62 -8.12
N ALA A 11 -46.81 13.59 -7.21
CA ALA A 11 -46.48 13.45 -5.80
C ALA A 11 -47.67 12.90 -5.01
N SER A 12 -47.38 12.27 -3.87
CA SER A 12 -48.25 12.33 -2.68
C SER A 12 -47.43 12.01 -1.43
N GLU A 13 -47.19 13.05 -0.63
CA GLU A 13 -46.84 12.97 0.78
C GLU A 13 -48.01 12.38 1.57
N THR A 14 -47.73 11.46 2.50
CA THR A 14 -48.55 11.31 3.70
C THR A 14 -47.62 11.04 4.89
N ASP A 15 -47.59 12.03 5.77
CA ASP A 15 -47.04 12.02 7.12
C ASP A 15 -48.00 11.27 8.05
N SER A 16 -47.49 10.38 8.91
CA SER A 16 -48.23 9.81 10.05
C SER A 16 -47.27 9.18 11.07
N LYS A 17 -46.99 9.94 12.13
CA LYS A 17 -46.45 9.47 13.42
C LYS A 17 -47.49 8.64 14.18
N SER A 18 -47.11 7.49 14.74
CA SER A 18 -47.54 7.11 16.10
C SER A 18 -46.64 6.03 16.72
N HIS A 19 -46.54 6.07 18.05
CA HIS A 19 -45.56 5.40 18.91
C HIS A 19 -45.86 3.92 19.23
N HIS A 20 -44.76 3.19 19.46
CA HIS A 20 -44.55 2.08 20.40
C HIS A 20 -45.53 0.90 20.47
N ARG A 21 -45.05 -0.26 20.01
CA ARG A 21 -45.14 -1.50 20.79
C ARG A 21 -43.88 -2.34 20.61
N ARG A 22 -43.24 -2.66 21.74
CA ARG A 22 -42.21 -3.70 21.89
C ARG A 22 -42.77 -5.04 21.37
N SER A 23 -42.13 -5.60 20.35
CA SER A 23 -42.12 -7.05 20.12
C SER A 23 -40.67 -7.42 19.84
N ARG A 24 -40.08 -8.17 20.77
CA ARG A 24 -38.74 -8.74 20.69
C ARG A 24 -38.99 -10.22 20.50
N ASP A 25 -39.10 -10.66 19.25
CA ASP A 25 -39.09 -12.07 18.89
C ASP A 25 -38.15 -12.26 17.70
N THR A 26 -37.06 -12.98 18.00
CA THR A 26 -36.44 -14.02 17.17
C THR A 26 -36.52 -13.85 15.65
N SER A 27 -35.52 -13.17 15.08
CA SER A 27 -35.06 -13.45 13.72
C SER A 27 -33.70 -14.13 13.81
N THR A 28 -33.75 -15.45 13.71
CA THR A 28 -32.67 -16.37 13.33
C THR A 28 -31.89 -15.77 12.16
N PRO A 29 -30.54 -15.77 12.17
CA PRO A 29 -29.80 -15.52 10.95
C PRO A 29 -30.03 -16.72 10.05
N THR A 30 -30.72 -16.51 8.95
CA THR A 30 -30.73 -17.43 7.83
C THR A 30 -29.31 -17.41 7.26
N ASP A 31 -28.47 -18.32 7.74
CA ASP A 31 -27.26 -18.74 7.06
C ASP A 31 -27.71 -19.27 5.69
N SER A 32 -27.73 -18.38 4.70
CA SER A 32 -27.62 -18.81 3.32
C SER A 32 -26.21 -19.36 3.18
N GLU A 33 -26.11 -20.66 3.44
CA GLU A 33 -25.00 -21.51 3.06
C GLU A 33 -24.71 -21.26 1.57
N ASP A 34 -23.76 -20.38 1.28
CA ASP A 34 -22.97 -20.48 0.07
C ASP A 34 -22.21 -21.81 0.20
N THR A 35 -22.84 -22.85 -0.35
CA THR A 35 -22.29 -24.21 -0.45
C THR A 35 -21.19 -24.23 -1.50
N ASP A 36 -20.20 -23.35 -1.38
CA ASP A 36 -18.95 -23.47 -2.09
C ASP A 36 -18.20 -24.60 -1.39
N SER A 37 -18.17 -25.77 -2.04
CA SER A 37 -17.51 -26.96 -1.53
C SER A 37 -16.04 -26.63 -1.31
N GLN A 38 -15.71 -26.21 -0.08
CA GLN A 38 -14.41 -25.68 0.29
C GLN A 38 -13.44 -26.85 0.27
N LEU A 39 -12.85 -27.09 -0.92
CA LEU A 39 -11.77 -28.04 -1.13
C LEU A 39 -10.74 -27.87 -0.02
N SER A 40 -10.20 -28.99 0.45
CA SER A 40 -9.19 -28.96 1.51
C SER A 40 -8.05 -28.03 1.08
N PRO A 41 -7.45 -27.22 1.98
CA PRO A 41 -6.34 -26.33 1.63
C PRO A 41 -5.21 -27.04 0.87
N ALA A 42 -5.00 -28.33 1.13
CA ALA A 42 -4.03 -29.16 0.42
C ALA A 42 -4.42 -29.48 -1.04
N GLU A 43 -5.71 -29.68 -1.32
CA GLU A 43 -6.24 -29.94 -2.66
C GLU A 43 -6.17 -28.69 -3.53
N ASN A 44 -6.49 -27.53 -2.96
CA ASN A 44 -6.36 -26.23 -3.62
C ASN A 44 -4.92 -25.93 -4.05
N LEU A 45 -3.94 -26.23 -3.18
CA LEU A 45 -2.51 -26.07 -3.50
C LEU A 45 -2.06 -27.02 -4.62
N LYS A 46 -2.57 -28.26 -4.64
CA LYS A 46 -2.25 -29.22 -5.68
C LYS A 46 -2.79 -28.75 -7.04
N GLN A 47 -4.06 -28.37 -7.11
CA GLN A 47 -4.68 -27.86 -8.34
C GLN A 47 -3.97 -26.59 -8.84
N TYR A 48 -3.67 -25.64 -7.94
CA TYR A 48 -2.91 -24.45 -8.28
C TYR A 48 -1.53 -24.79 -8.85
N SER A 49 -0.80 -25.71 -8.22
CA SER A 49 0.53 -26.11 -8.69
C SER A 49 0.48 -26.75 -10.08
N GLN A 50 -0.55 -27.55 -10.37
CA GLN A 50 -0.76 -28.16 -11.69
C GLN A 50 -1.06 -27.09 -12.73
N MET A 51 -1.88 -26.11 -12.40
CA MET A 51 -2.17 -25.00 -13.29
C MET A 51 -0.91 -24.16 -13.59
N VAL A 52 -0.12 -23.82 -12.58
CA VAL A 52 1.13 -23.07 -12.78
C VAL A 52 2.11 -23.85 -13.67
N GLN A 53 2.19 -25.18 -13.52
CA GLN A 53 2.99 -26.02 -14.43
C GLN A 53 2.49 -25.95 -15.87
N LYS A 54 1.17 -25.98 -16.09
CA LYS A 54 0.59 -25.83 -17.43
C LYS A 54 0.90 -24.45 -18.03
N ILE A 55 0.69 -23.36 -17.27
CA ILE A 55 1.03 -22.00 -17.71
C ILE A 55 2.49 -21.92 -18.11
N ALA A 56 3.39 -22.46 -17.28
CA ALA A 56 4.81 -22.42 -17.56
C ALA A 56 5.18 -23.20 -18.83
N LYS A 57 4.58 -24.38 -19.03
CA LYS A 57 4.78 -25.18 -20.24
C LYS A 57 4.30 -24.45 -21.50
N VAL A 58 3.14 -23.80 -21.47
CA VAL A 58 2.59 -23.05 -22.62
C VAL A 58 3.40 -21.80 -22.91
N MET A 59 3.87 -21.11 -21.88
CA MET A 59 4.62 -19.86 -21.99
C MET A 59 6.14 -20.05 -22.14
N ASP A 60 6.60 -21.30 -22.24
CA ASP A 60 8.03 -21.67 -22.25
C ASP A 60 8.81 -21.05 -21.08
N LEU A 61 8.19 -21.03 -19.90
CA LEU A 61 8.79 -20.50 -18.67
C LEU A 61 9.48 -21.63 -17.89
N ARG A 62 10.67 -21.34 -17.38
CA ARG A 62 11.39 -22.25 -16.50
C ARG A 62 10.62 -22.44 -15.19
N VAL A 63 10.26 -23.68 -14.87
CA VAL A 63 9.75 -24.07 -13.56
C VAL A 63 10.90 -24.63 -12.74
N VAL A 64 11.11 -24.09 -11.54
CA VAL A 64 12.08 -24.65 -10.59
C VAL A 64 11.29 -25.24 -9.42
N GLN A 65 11.41 -26.56 -9.22
CA GLN A 65 11.06 -27.18 -7.95
C GLN A 65 12.29 -27.07 -7.07
N LEU A 66 12.20 -26.32 -5.97
CA LEU A 66 13.27 -26.36 -4.99
C LEU A 66 13.22 -27.72 -4.31
N ASP A 67 14.35 -28.44 -4.32
CA ASP A 67 14.49 -29.64 -3.51
C ASP A 67 14.21 -29.27 -2.06
N SER A 68 13.34 -30.04 -1.40
CA SER A 68 13.11 -29.87 0.04
C SER A 68 14.46 -30.05 0.73
N ASP A 69 14.92 -28.98 1.38
CA ASP A 69 16.25 -28.91 1.98
C ASP A 69 16.44 -30.10 2.94
N LYS A 70 17.23 -31.10 2.50
CA LYS A 70 17.46 -32.36 3.24
C LYS A 70 18.32 -32.11 4.50
N SER A 71 18.73 -30.88 4.74
CA SER A 71 19.69 -30.48 5.78
C SER A 71 19.11 -30.45 7.20
N CYS A 72 17.78 -30.40 7.37
CA CYS A 72 17.21 -30.39 8.71
C CYS A 72 16.86 -31.79 9.24
N ILE A 73 17.83 -32.42 9.91
CA ILE A 73 17.70 -33.72 10.59
C ILE A 73 16.51 -33.72 11.58
N PHE A 74 16.22 -32.58 12.22
CA PHE A 74 15.20 -32.46 13.26
C PHE A 74 13.77 -32.28 12.72
N PHE A 75 13.56 -31.74 11.52
CA PHE A 75 12.21 -31.48 10.97
C PHE A 75 11.88 -32.35 9.74
N GLY A 76 12.77 -33.26 9.35
CA GLY A 76 12.58 -34.15 8.19
C GLY A 76 11.33 -35.03 8.24
N HIS A 77 10.70 -35.23 9.41
CA HIS A 77 9.43 -35.95 9.54
C HIS A 77 8.19 -35.04 9.46
N LEU A 78 8.30 -33.76 9.83
CA LEU A 78 7.21 -32.79 9.70
C LEU A 78 7.04 -32.31 8.24
N ASN A 79 8.14 -32.24 7.48
CA ASN A 79 8.12 -31.77 6.09
C ASN A 79 7.75 -32.84 5.04
N LYS A 80 7.59 -34.12 5.43
CA LYS A 80 7.29 -35.21 4.48
C LYS A 80 5.95 -35.07 3.74
N LYS A 81 5.02 -34.26 4.25
CA LYS A 81 3.67 -34.10 3.65
C LYS A 81 3.53 -32.85 2.78
N GLN A 82 4.42 -31.86 2.89
CA GLN A 82 4.34 -30.65 2.07
C GLN A 82 5.23 -30.80 0.85
N ARG A 83 4.61 -30.86 -0.34
CA ARG A 83 5.35 -30.74 -1.60
C ARG A 83 6.04 -29.37 -1.62
N PRO A 84 7.29 -29.30 -2.12
CA PRO A 84 7.98 -28.01 -2.21
C PRO A 84 7.18 -27.04 -3.09
N PRO A 85 7.16 -25.75 -2.73
CA PRO A 85 6.46 -24.74 -3.51
C PRO A 85 7.03 -24.70 -4.95
N LEU A 86 6.12 -24.65 -5.92
CA LEU A 86 6.48 -24.54 -7.33
C LEU A 86 6.83 -23.08 -7.65
N HIS A 87 8.02 -22.82 -8.18
CA HIS A 87 8.43 -21.47 -8.57
C HIS A 87 8.32 -21.27 -10.08
N LEU A 88 7.47 -20.33 -10.48
CA LEU A 88 7.39 -19.86 -11.86
C LEU A 88 8.54 -18.89 -12.14
N GLY A 89 9.28 -19.13 -13.23
CA GLY A 89 10.32 -18.22 -13.71
C GLY A 89 9.79 -16.82 -14.00
N PHE A 90 10.57 -15.79 -13.69
CA PHE A 90 10.16 -14.41 -13.92
C PHE A 90 10.17 -14.09 -15.43
N ILE A 91 9.11 -13.47 -15.94
CA ILE A 91 9.00 -13.09 -17.35
C ILE A 91 10.16 -12.14 -17.73
N PRO A 92 11.05 -12.49 -18.68
CA PRO A 92 12.28 -11.73 -18.93
C PRO A 92 12.04 -10.25 -19.27
N ALA A 93 10.99 -9.94 -20.03
CA ALA A 93 10.64 -8.58 -20.39
C ALA A 93 10.28 -7.72 -19.16
N LEU A 94 9.56 -8.29 -18.19
CA LEU A 94 9.22 -7.61 -16.94
C LEU A 94 10.48 -7.42 -16.07
N LEU A 95 11.36 -8.41 -16.02
CA LEU A 95 12.62 -8.32 -15.27
C LEU A 95 13.54 -7.24 -15.85
N LYS A 96 13.63 -7.15 -17.18
CA LYS A 96 14.40 -6.11 -17.85
C LYS A 96 13.86 -4.72 -17.49
N ARG A 97 12.53 -4.56 -17.47
CA ARG A 97 11.89 -3.30 -17.09
C ARG A 97 12.14 -2.94 -15.62
N SER A 98 12.07 -3.89 -14.69
CA SER A 98 12.32 -3.63 -13.27
C SER A 98 13.76 -3.23 -12.99
N LYS A 99 14.73 -3.85 -13.68
CA LYS A 99 16.17 -3.50 -13.57
C LYS A 99 16.45 -2.03 -13.93
N VAL A 100 15.76 -1.47 -14.94
CA VAL A 100 15.93 -0.06 -15.32
C VAL A 100 15.58 0.87 -14.17
N THR A 101 14.50 0.58 -13.44
CA THR A 101 14.07 1.33 -12.26
C THR A 101 15.05 1.18 -11.10
N LEU A 102 15.55 -0.05 -10.88
CA LEU A 102 16.47 -0.35 -9.79
C LEU A 102 17.87 0.26 -9.96
N ASN A 103 18.28 0.59 -11.18
CA ASN A 103 19.57 1.25 -11.43
C ASN A 103 19.64 2.67 -10.84
N ASN A 104 18.49 3.35 -10.64
CA ASN A 104 18.44 4.68 -10.05
C ASN A 104 17.21 4.84 -9.15
N PRO A 105 17.22 4.24 -7.94
CA PRO A 105 16.06 4.16 -7.08
C PRO A 105 15.65 5.53 -6.51
N SER A 106 16.62 6.44 -6.31
CA SER A 106 16.35 7.78 -5.78
C SER A 106 15.61 8.69 -6.77
N SER A 107 15.92 8.52 -8.07
CA SER A 107 15.38 9.34 -9.18
C SER A 107 14.19 8.71 -9.88
N THR A 108 13.72 7.55 -9.42
CA THR A 108 12.53 6.91 -9.99
C THR A 108 11.34 7.87 -9.88
N PRO A 109 10.73 8.27 -11.01
CA PRO A 109 9.58 9.17 -10.97
C PRO A 109 8.41 8.47 -10.28
N LEU A 110 7.54 9.27 -9.65
CA LEU A 110 6.21 8.79 -9.25
C LEU A 110 5.47 8.23 -10.47
N MET A 111 4.50 7.37 -10.21
CA MET A 111 3.67 6.75 -11.25
C MET A 111 3.21 7.80 -12.28
N PRO A 112 3.38 7.55 -13.59
CA PRO A 112 2.94 8.49 -14.62
C PRO A 112 1.45 8.80 -14.48
N HIS A 113 1.07 10.08 -14.51
CA HIS A 113 -0.34 10.52 -14.39
C HIS A 113 -1.28 9.84 -15.39
N ARG A 114 -0.79 9.46 -16.57
CA ARG A 114 -1.59 8.72 -17.55
C ARG A 114 -2.06 7.37 -17.00
N ILE A 115 -1.16 6.63 -16.34
CA ILE A 115 -1.47 5.33 -15.76
C ILE A 115 -2.39 5.53 -14.55
N ASP A 116 -2.11 6.52 -13.72
CA ASP A 116 -2.94 6.88 -12.58
C ASP A 116 -4.41 7.19 -12.97
N ASN A 117 -4.61 7.82 -14.14
CA ASN A 117 -5.94 8.16 -14.66
C ASN A 117 -6.72 6.96 -15.20
N LEU A 118 -6.06 5.88 -15.63
CA LEU A 118 -6.73 4.68 -16.15
C LEU A 118 -7.51 3.92 -15.08
N TYR A 119 -7.07 4.04 -13.82
CA TYR A 119 -7.62 3.30 -12.69
C TYR A 119 -8.28 4.24 -11.68
N ARG A 120 -9.02 5.24 -12.13
CA ARG A 120 -9.72 6.17 -11.23
C ARG A 120 -10.95 5.50 -10.61
N THR A 121 -11.10 5.62 -9.30
CA THR A 121 -12.31 5.21 -8.60
C THR A 121 -13.22 6.42 -8.39
N HIS A 122 -14.52 6.18 -8.37
CA HIS A 122 -15.53 7.17 -8.03
C HIS A 122 -16.22 6.74 -6.72
N GLY A 123 -16.61 7.72 -5.90
CA GLY A 123 -17.27 7.48 -4.60
C GLY A 123 -16.50 8.13 -3.45
N GLU A 124 -17.24 8.68 -2.49
CA GLU A 124 -16.71 9.41 -1.32
C GLU A 124 -15.76 8.53 -0.49
N GLU A 125 -16.12 7.26 -0.32
CA GLU A 125 -15.34 6.27 0.43
C GLU A 125 -13.96 5.98 -0.18
N THR A 126 -13.76 6.26 -1.47
CA THR A 126 -12.47 6.00 -2.16
C THR A 126 -11.65 7.27 -2.39
N THR A 127 -12.10 8.41 -1.89
CA THR A 127 -11.43 9.71 -2.11
C THR A 127 -10.01 9.71 -1.54
N PHE A 128 -9.77 8.98 -0.44
CA PHE A 128 -8.45 8.81 0.15
C PHE A 128 -7.46 8.16 -0.82
N LEU A 129 -7.89 7.26 -1.72
CA LEU A 129 -7.01 6.64 -2.72
C LEU A 129 -6.58 7.60 -3.83
N SER A 130 -7.28 8.71 -3.99
CA SER A 130 -7.03 9.70 -5.05
C SER A 130 -6.17 10.88 -4.60
N LYS A 131 -6.11 11.15 -3.29
CA LYS A 131 -5.42 12.31 -2.73
C LYS A 131 -4.58 11.92 -1.53
N HIS A 132 -3.42 12.55 -1.37
CA HIS A 132 -2.65 12.36 -0.15
C HIS A 132 -3.37 12.98 1.05
N PRO A 133 -3.51 12.26 2.18
CA PRO A 133 -4.14 12.82 3.36
C PRO A 133 -3.31 14.01 3.86
N LEU A 134 -4.00 15.10 4.20
CA LEU A 134 -3.37 16.32 4.68
C LEU A 134 -3.08 16.20 6.17
N PRO A 135 -2.00 16.82 6.67
CA PRO A 135 -1.73 16.85 8.09
C PRO A 135 -2.71 17.83 8.77
N ASN A 136 -3.64 17.30 9.57
CA ASN A 136 -4.87 17.97 10.02
C ASN A 136 -4.97 18.16 11.55
N SER A 137 -3.89 17.99 12.31
CA SER A 137 -3.87 18.01 13.78
C SER A 137 -3.07 19.19 14.36
N VAL A 138 -3.31 19.56 15.63
CA VAL A 138 -2.46 20.50 16.39
C VAL A 138 -0.97 20.12 16.42
N ILE A 139 -0.64 18.85 16.17
CA ILE A 139 0.74 18.37 15.99
C ILE A 139 1.49 19.16 14.91
N VAL A 140 0.78 19.54 13.84
CA VAL A 140 1.34 20.31 12.73
C VAL A 140 1.83 21.66 13.23
N ASN A 141 1.00 22.36 13.98
CA ASN A 141 1.35 23.63 14.60
C ASN A 141 2.52 23.45 15.59
N ALA A 142 2.43 22.45 16.47
CA ALA A 142 3.49 22.14 17.43
C ALA A 142 4.85 21.86 16.78
N SER A 143 4.85 21.16 15.64
CA SER A 143 6.06 20.89 14.85
C SER A 143 6.64 22.13 14.14
N GLN A 144 5.81 23.16 13.95
CA GLN A 144 6.14 24.39 13.22
C GLN A 144 6.45 25.60 14.11
N ASN A 145 6.06 25.57 15.40
CA ASN A 145 6.08 26.67 16.39
C ASN A 145 7.38 27.47 16.56
N ARG A 146 8.48 27.11 15.90
CA ARG A 146 9.76 27.85 15.92
C ARG A 146 10.04 28.65 14.63
N ALA A 147 9.09 28.81 13.71
CA ALA A 147 9.31 29.55 12.46
C ALA A 147 8.18 30.58 12.24
N LYS A 148 8.52 31.87 12.32
CA LYS A 148 7.56 32.98 12.22
C LYS A 148 7.02 33.26 10.81
N SER A 149 7.41 32.51 9.76
CA SER A 149 7.12 32.94 8.38
C SER A 149 7.08 31.86 7.28
N SER A 150 6.42 30.71 7.48
CA SER A 150 6.32 29.75 6.37
C SER A 150 5.00 28.98 6.35
N SER A 151 4.24 29.14 5.27
CA SER A 151 3.05 28.35 4.93
C SER A 151 3.36 26.90 4.52
N MET A 152 4.56 26.37 4.79
CA MET A 152 4.95 25.04 4.34
C MET A 152 4.21 23.93 5.10
N THR A 153 3.40 23.17 4.35
CA THR A 153 2.80 21.88 4.74
C THR A 153 3.81 20.72 4.72
N THR A 154 5.02 20.94 5.24
CA THR A 154 6.06 19.89 5.33
C THR A 154 6.72 19.91 6.70
N PRO A 155 7.16 18.76 7.24
CA PRO A 155 7.91 18.71 8.49
C PRO A 155 9.16 19.59 8.44
N ARG A 156 9.62 20.11 9.58
CA ARG A 156 10.75 21.05 9.61
C ARG A 156 12.11 20.37 9.41
N ASN A 157 12.35 19.27 10.12
CA ASN A 157 13.63 18.57 10.13
C ASN A 157 13.91 17.92 8.75
N ARG A 158 15.15 18.00 8.26
CA ARG A 158 15.59 17.36 7.00
C ARG A 158 15.22 15.88 6.94
N GLU A 159 15.45 15.13 8.03
CA GLU A 159 15.12 13.71 8.10
C GLU A 159 13.60 13.49 8.12
N SER A 160 12.85 14.31 8.85
CA SER A 160 11.38 14.27 8.80
C SER A 160 10.83 14.59 7.40
N LYS A 161 11.41 15.57 6.68
CA LYS A 161 11.04 15.86 5.29
C LYS A 161 11.28 14.66 4.38
N LYS A 162 12.42 13.98 4.55
CA LYS A 162 12.77 12.78 3.80
C LYS A 162 11.80 11.64 4.12
N LEU A 163 11.46 11.43 5.38
CA LEU A 163 10.49 10.41 5.80
C LEU A 163 9.08 10.68 5.27
N ASP A 164 8.57 11.92 5.37
CA ASP A 164 7.26 12.27 4.78
C ASP A 164 7.28 12.09 3.25
N LEU A 165 8.38 12.43 2.57
CA LEU A 165 8.52 12.20 1.13
C LEU A 165 8.48 10.70 0.79
N ILE A 166 9.20 9.86 1.54
CA ILE A 166 9.18 8.40 1.37
C ILE A 166 7.77 7.87 1.61
N GLY A 167 7.11 8.31 2.68
CA GLY A 167 5.75 7.94 3.02
C GLY A 167 4.75 8.36 1.94
N ARG A 168 4.85 9.57 1.37
CA ARG A 168 4.02 10.00 0.23
C ARG A 168 4.25 9.11 -1.00
N ARG A 169 5.49 8.77 -1.33
CA ARG A 169 5.78 7.86 -2.45
C ARG A 169 5.14 6.47 -2.26
N HIS A 170 5.27 5.90 -1.06
CA HIS A 170 4.63 4.63 -0.72
C HIS A 170 3.10 4.75 -0.78
N TYR A 171 2.55 5.86 -0.30
CA TYR A 171 1.10 6.11 -0.36
C TYR A 171 0.59 6.12 -1.80
N SER A 172 1.25 6.84 -2.72
CA SER A 172 0.84 6.87 -4.13
C SER A 172 0.92 5.49 -4.77
N LEU A 173 2.00 4.74 -4.50
CA LEU A 173 2.20 3.41 -5.06
C LEU A 173 1.17 2.40 -4.54
N ALA A 174 0.94 2.39 -3.23
CA ALA A 174 -0.03 1.54 -2.58
C ALA A 174 -1.47 1.86 -3.03
N SER A 175 -1.82 3.15 -3.10
CA SER A 175 -3.13 3.60 -3.58
C SER A 175 -3.36 3.24 -5.05
N PHE A 176 -2.32 3.33 -5.88
CA PHE A 176 -2.37 2.85 -7.26
C PHE A 176 -2.57 1.34 -7.33
N ALA A 177 -1.81 0.56 -6.54
CA ALA A 177 -1.93 -0.90 -6.53
C ALA A 177 -3.32 -1.37 -6.07
N LEU A 178 -3.91 -0.73 -5.05
CA LEU A 178 -5.29 -1.00 -4.63
C LEU A 178 -6.31 -0.75 -5.73
N ARG A 179 -6.23 0.40 -6.39
CA ARG A 179 -7.12 0.73 -7.52
C ARG A 179 -6.91 -0.24 -8.68
N ASN A 180 -5.67 -0.57 -9.03
CA ASN A 180 -5.37 -1.56 -10.05
C ASN A 180 -5.96 -2.94 -9.70
N SER A 181 -5.84 -3.40 -8.46
CA SER A 181 -6.47 -4.66 -8.01
C SER A 181 -7.99 -4.62 -8.12
N ASN A 182 -8.64 -3.51 -7.75
CA ASN A 182 -10.09 -3.35 -7.92
C ASN A 182 -10.51 -3.52 -9.40
N TYR A 183 -9.76 -2.91 -10.32
CA TYR A 183 -10.02 -3.06 -11.75
C TYR A 183 -9.76 -4.49 -12.25
N LEU A 184 -8.71 -5.16 -11.77
CA LEU A 184 -8.47 -6.56 -12.11
C LEU A 184 -9.63 -7.45 -11.69
N CYS A 185 -10.13 -7.29 -10.45
CA CYS A 185 -11.30 -8.03 -9.98
C CYS A 185 -12.55 -7.76 -10.84
N ALA A 186 -12.81 -6.49 -11.20
CA ALA A 186 -13.93 -6.13 -12.06
C ALA A 186 -13.81 -6.74 -13.47
N MET A 187 -12.61 -6.71 -14.06
CA MET A 187 -12.32 -7.34 -15.35
C MET A 187 -12.52 -8.86 -15.29
N GLN A 188 -12.04 -9.52 -14.24
CA GLN A 188 -12.20 -10.96 -14.04
C GLN A 188 -13.67 -11.37 -13.88
N ALA A 189 -14.44 -10.59 -13.11
CA ALA A 189 -15.89 -10.81 -12.97
C ALA A 189 -16.61 -10.71 -14.33
N TYR A 190 -16.25 -9.72 -15.15
CA TYR A 190 -16.80 -9.60 -16.50
C TYR A 190 -16.35 -10.73 -17.43
N THR A 191 -15.07 -11.13 -17.39
CA THR A 191 -14.57 -12.28 -18.17
C THR A 191 -15.30 -13.56 -17.79
N ARG A 192 -15.54 -13.79 -16.50
CA ARG A 192 -16.34 -14.92 -16.01
C ARG A 192 -17.75 -14.89 -16.61
N HIS A 193 -18.41 -13.73 -16.57
CA HIS A 193 -19.74 -13.55 -17.17
C HIS A 193 -19.76 -13.87 -18.66
N VAL A 194 -18.75 -13.43 -19.42
CA VAL A 194 -18.62 -13.74 -20.85
C VAL A 194 -18.40 -15.24 -21.07
N LEU A 195 -17.54 -15.89 -20.29
CA LEU A 195 -17.34 -17.34 -20.38
C LEU A 195 -18.62 -18.12 -20.06
N LEU A 196 -19.38 -17.72 -19.05
CA LEU A 196 -20.67 -18.37 -18.74
C LEU A 196 -21.67 -18.24 -19.88
N LYS A 197 -21.71 -17.09 -20.58
CA LYS A 197 -22.53 -16.91 -21.78
C LYS A 197 -22.13 -17.78 -22.96
N MET A 198 -20.90 -18.31 -22.99
CA MET A 198 -20.46 -19.22 -24.05
C MET A 198 -21.06 -20.62 -23.91
N LEU A 199 -21.53 -21.03 -22.72
CA LEU A 199 -22.03 -22.40 -22.47
C LEU A 199 -23.06 -22.88 -23.51
N PRO A 200 -24.13 -22.14 -23.86
CA PRO A 200 -25.09 -22.60 -24.86
C PRO A 200 -24.48 -22.77 -26.26
N VAL A 201 -23.43 -22.00 -26.58
CA VAL A 201 -22.70 -22.13 -27.86
C VAL A 201 -21.86 -23.40 -27.87
N LEU A 202 -21.29 -23.78 -26.72
CA LEU A 202 -20.56 -25.03 -26.56
C LEU A 202 -21.49 -26.25 -26.66
N ASP A 203 -22.69 -26.15 -26.09
CA ASP A 203 -23.69 -27.23 -26.13
C ASP A 203 -24.19 -27.53 -27.55
N ALA A 204 -24.20 -26.52 -28.43
CA ALA A 204 -24.57 -26.66 -29.83
C ALA A 204 -23.49 -27.33 -30.71
N LEU A 205 -22.29 -27.60 -30.17
CA LEU A 205 -21.22 -28.25 -30.92
C LEU A 205 -21.49 -29.76 -31.11
N PRO A 206 -20.97 -30.35 -32.21
CA PRO A 206 -20.90 -31.79 -32.36
C PRO A 206 -20.22 -32.47 -31.16
N ASP A 207 -20.66 -33.68 -30.82
CA ASP A 207 -20.23 -34.41 -29.61
C ASP A 207 -18.70 -34.49 -29.47
N ASP A 208 -17.99 -34.73 -30.57
CA ASP A 208 -16.53 -34.87 -30.61
C ASP A 208 -15.77 -33.56 -30.28
N LEU A 209 -16.38 -32.42 -30.55
CA LEU A 209 -15.83 -31.09 -30.25
C LEU A 209 -16.34 -30.54 -28.92
N ARG A 210 -17.57 -30.89 -28.53
CA ARG A 210 -18.22 -30.41 -27.31
C ARG A 210 -17.42 -30.80 -26.07
N ASP A 211 -16.96 -32.05 -25.96
CA ASP A 211 -16.21 -32.51 -24.79
C ASP A 211 -14.89 -31.74 -24.60
N LYS A 212 -14.16 -31.51 -25.70
CA LYS A 212 -12.91 -30.75 -25.67
C LYS A 212 -13.15 -29.29 -25.32
N ALA A 213 -14.15 -28.67 -25.94
CA ALA A 213 -14.46 -27.26 -25.70
C ALA A 213 -14.95 -27.02 -24.27
N THR A 214 -15.74 -27.94 -23.72
CA THR A 214 -16.20 -27.92 -22.33
C THR A 214 -15.03 -28.08 -21.36
N SER A 215 -14.04 -28.93 -21.69
CA SER A 215 -12.82 -29.06 -20.89
C SER A 215 -12.00 -27.77 -20.86
N TYR A 216 -11.83 -27.08 -22.00
CA TYR A 216 -11.15 -25.78 -22.03
C TYR A 216 -11.92 -24.68 -21.31
N HIS A 217 -13.25 -24.69 -21.41
CA HIS A 217 -14.10 -23.76 -20.67
C HIS A 217 -13.96 -23.94 -19.16
N ALA A 218 -14.01 -25.18 -18.67
CA ALA A 218 -13.79 -25.49 -17.25
C ALA A 218 -12.39 -25.05 -16.79
N GLU A 219 -11.35 -25.30 -17.60
CA GLU A 219 -9.99 -24.85 -17.30
C GLU A 219 -9.87 -23.31 -17.26
N ALA A 220 -10.53 -22.61 -18.18
CA ALA A 220 -10.56 -21.15 -18.20
C ALA A 220 -11.25 -20.56 -16.96
N LEU A 221 -12.35 -21.18 -16.50
CA LEU A 221 -13.01 -20.78 -15.25
C LEU A 221 -12.09 -20.98 -14.04
N SER A 222 -11.42 -22.14 -13.94
CA SER A 222 -10.46 -22.37 -12.86
C SER A 222 -9.32 -21.34 -12.88
N LEU A 223 -8.81 -20.98 -14.06
CA LEU A 223 -7.78 -19.94 -14.18
C LEU A 223 -8.28 -18.59 -13.63
N LEU A 224 -9.50 -18.18 -13.96
CA LEU A 224 -10.08 -16.93 -13.45
C LEU A 224 -10.21 -16.92 -11.93
N ASP A 225 -10.53 -18.06 -11.29
CA ASP A 225 -10.59 -18.16 -9.84
C ASP A 225 -9.24 -17.85 -9.20
N TYR A 226 -8.16 -18.42 -9.74
CA TYR A 226 -6.81 -18.14 -9.26
C TYR A 226 -6.35 -16.72 -9.54
N GLU A 227 -6.71 -16.14 -10.69
CA GLU A 227 -6.41 -14.74 -10.98
C GLU A 227 -7.14 -13.79 -10.02
N THR A 228 -8.38 -14.13 -9.63
CA THR A 228 -9.17 -13.38 -8.63
C THR A 228 -8.53 -13.45 -7.25
N ILE A 229 -8.09 -14.65 -6.84
CA ILE A 229 -7.33 -14.84 -5.60
C ILE A 229 -6.03 -14.04 -5.61
N ALA A 230 -5.30 -14.03 -6.74
CA ALA A 230 -4.08 -13.24 -6.89
C ALA A 230 -4.33 -11.74 -6.80
N ALA A 231 -5.40 -11.23 -7.41
CA ALA A 231 -5.81 -9.83 -7.31
C ALA A 231 -6.15 -9.43 -5.85
N ARG A 232 -6.85 -10.31 -5.11
CA ARG A 232 -7.11 -10.14 -3.67
C ARG A 232 -5.82 -10.08 -2.86
N HIS A 233 -4.89 -11.01 -3.07
CA HIS A 233 -3.59 -10.97 -2.38
C HIS A 233 -2.80 -9.69 -2.68
N ALA A 234 -2.85 -9.20 -3.92
CA ALA A 234 -2.24 -7.94 -4.30
C ALA A 234 -2.91 -6.74 -3.60
N ALA A 235 -4.24 -6.76 -3.44
CA ALA A 235 -4.97 -5.75 -2.69
C ALA A 235 -4.57 -5.76 -1.20
N ASP A 236 -4.51 -6.92 -0.56
CA ASP A 236 -4.09 -7.06 0.85
C ASP A 236 -2.66 -6.54 1.08
N ALA A 237 -1.74 -6.89 0.18
CA ALA A 237 -0.38 -6.39 0.21
C ALA A 237 -0.34 -4.86 0.06
N ALA A 238 -1.12 -4.31 -0.87
CA ALA A 238 -1.21 -2.87 -1.09
C ALA A 238 -1.82 -2.13 0.11
N SER A 239 -2.85 -2.69 0.76
CA SER A 239 -3.43 -2.14 2.00
C SER A 239 -2.39 -2.04 3.11
N LYS A 240 -1.57 -3.08 3.31
CA LYS A 240 -0.47 -3.06 4.30
C LYS A 240 0.59 -2.01 3.96
N GLN A 241 0.92 -1.84 2.67
CA GLN A 241 1.82 -0.78 2.23
C GLN A 241 1.24 0.61 2.46
N LEU A 242 -0.08 0.77 2.30
CA LEU A 242 -0.76 2.03 2.58
C LEU A 242 -0.72 2.37 4.08
N ALA A 243 -0.97 1.39 4.95
CA ALA A 243 -0.84 1.56 6.39
C ALA A 243 0.60 1.96 6.78
N MET A 244 1.62 1.28 6.23
CA MET A 244 3.02 1.65 6.43
C MET A 244 3.32 3.08 5.94
N ALA A 245 2.74 3.48 4.82
CA ALA A 245 2.89 4.83 4.29
C ALA A 245 2.30 5.89 5.24
N VAL A 246 1.11 5.64 5.80
CA VAL A 246 0.49 6.51 6.81
C VAL A 246 1.35 6.59 8.06
N PHE A 247 1.81 5.45 8.58
CA PHE A 247 2.72 5.36 9.72
C PHE A 247 3.98 6.20 9.52
N LEU A 248 4.70 6.01 8.41
CA LEU A 248 5.93 6.77 8.10
C LEU A 248 5.69 8.27 8.07
N ARG A 249 4.55 8.69 7.50
CA ARG A 249 4.18 10.11 7.46
C ARG A 249 3.86 10.63 8.85
N ARG A 250 3.05 9.94 9.66
CA ARG A 250 2.78 10.33 11.06
C ARG A 250 4.07 10.45 11.86
N HIS A 251 4.93 9.44 11.77
CA HIS A 251 6.23 9.41 12.45
C HIS A 251 7.09 10.62 12.05
N ALA A 252 7.14 10.97 10.77
CA ALA A 252 7.87 12.15 10.30
C ALA A 252 7.45 13.45 11.00
N TRP A 253 6.14 13.67 11.17
CA TRP A 253 5.58 14.84 11.84
C TRP A 253 5.78 14.80 13.36
N LEU A 254 5.55 13.65 13.98
CA LEU A 254 5.61 13.49 15.43
C LEU A 254 7.04 13.55 15.98
N ARG A 255 8.07 13.18 15.20
CA ARG A 255 9.48 13.34 15.59
C ARG A 255 9.87 14.77 15.92
N THR A 256 9.17 15.74 15.35
CA THR A 256 9.40 17.17 15.59
C THR A 256 8.44 17.78 16.60
N ALA A 257 7.38 17.05 16.98
CA ALA A 257 6.49 17.43 18.06
C ALA A 257 7.16 17.07 19.39
N ASN A 258 7.28 18.04 20.30
CA ASN A 258 7.89 17.84 21.62
C ASN A 258 6.94 17.06 22.56
N ILE A 259 6.63 15.81 22.17
CA ILE A 259 5.72 14.89 22.88
C ILE A 259 6.49 13.69 23.40
N THR A 260 5.92 13.02 24.40
CA THR A 260 6.48 11.78 24.97
C THR A 260 6.43 10.64 23.97
N ASP A 261 7.33 9.67 24.14
CA ASP A 261 7.39 8.49 23.27
C ASP A 261 6.11 7.64 23.38
N ASP A 262 5.53 7.50 24.58
CA ASP A 262 4.24 6.82 24.78
C ASP A 262 3.10 7.50 23.99
N ALA A 263 3.01 8.83 24.07
CA ALA A 263 2.02 9.60 23.30
C ALA A 263 2.25 9.45 21.79
N ARG A 264 3.53 9.46 21.37
CA ARG A 264 3.91 9.29 19.97
C ARG A 264 3.46 7.94 19.43
N ASN A 265 3.79 6.85 20.11
CA ASN A 265 3.43 5.49 19.69
C ASN A 265 1.90 5.33 19.58
N ARG A 266 1.15 5.81 20.58
CA ARG A 266 -0.32 5.78 20.56
C ARG A 266 -0.93 6.52 19.36
N ILE A 267 -0.36 7.68 18.99
CA ILE A 267 -0.85 8.47 17.86
C ILE A 267 -0.43 7.85 16.52
N GLU A 268 0.79 7.30 16.44
CA GLU A 268 1.27 6.60 15.24
C GLU A 268 0.35 5.43 14.88
N ASP A 269 -0.05 4.63 15.87
CA ASP A 269 -0.88 3.43 15.73
C ASP A 269 -2.40 3.71 15.72
N SER A 270 -2.81 4.98 15.75
CA SER A 270 -4.24 5.33 15.67
C SER A 270 -4.90 4.84 14.37
N PRO A 271 -6.21 4.56 14.33
CA PRO A 271 -6.88 4.23 13.07
C PRO A 271 -6.70 5.32 12.00
N PHE A 272 -6.78 4.94 10.72
CA PHE A 272 -6.78 5.86 9.59
C PHE A 272 -8.19 5.91 9.00
N ASP A 273 -8.79 7.10 9.02
CA ASP A 273 -10.18 7.36 8.60
C ASP A 273 -10.31 7.88 7.16
N GLY A 274 -9.18 8.20 6.50
CA GLY A 274 -9.17 8.72 5.13
C GLY A 274 -9.34 10.25 5.02
N GLU A 275 -9.82 10.91 6.07
CA GLU A 275 -10.06 12.37 6.09
C GLU A 275 -8.77 13.17 6.24
N GLY A 276 -7.84 12.65 7.02
CA GLY A 276 -6.60 13.34 7.33
C GLY A 276 -5.46 12.40 7.71
N LEU A 277 -4.26 12.96 7.85
CA LEU A 277 -3.10 12.16 8.26
C LEU A 277 -3.25 11.66 9.69
N PHE A 278 -3.89 12.43 10.55
CA PHE A 278 -4.18 12.11 11.94
C PHE A 278 -5.69 11.92 12.12
N ALA A 279 -6.07 10.95 12.94
CA ALA A 279 -7.47 10.76 13.31
C ALA A 279 -7.99 12.00 14.04
N LEU A 280 -9.28 12.32 13.90
CA LEU A 280 -9.91 13.45 14.59
C LEU A 280 -9.72 13.40 16.12
N SER A 281 -9.71 12.18 16.70
CA SER A 281 -9.50 11.95 18.13
C SER A 281 -8.06 12.20 18.62
N THR A 282 -7.11 12.44 17.71
CA THR A 282 -5.70 12.68 18.04
C THR A 282 -5.55 13.91 18.93
N ASP A 283 -6.27 14.97 18.63
CA ASP A 283 -6.17 16.24 19.34
C ASP A 283 -6.75 16.13 20.76
N GLU A 284 -7.87 15.41 20.90
CA GLU A 284 -8.47 15.08 22.21
C GLU A 284 -7.52 14.22 23.05
N SER A 285 -6.89 13.20 22.45
CA SER A 285 -5.90 12.36 23.12
C SER A 285 -4.71 13.18 23.61
N LEU A 286 -4.22 14.11 22.79
CA LEU A 286 -3.12 15.01 23.18
C LEU A 286 -3.50 15.94 24.32
N ASP A 287 -4.69 16.53 24.28
CA ASP A 287 -5.19 17.38 25.36
C ASP A 287 -5.33 16.61 26.68
N ASN A 288 -5.88 15.38 26.63
CA ASN A 288 -5.98 14.50 27.79
C ASN A 288 -4.60 14.15 28.37
N ILE A 289 -3.61 13.83 27.53
CA ILE A 289 -2.22 13.59 27.98
C ILE A 289 -1.62 14.84 28.63
N GLN A 290 -1.89 16.03 28.08
CA GLN A 290 -1.44 17.28 28.67
C GLN A 290 -2.12 17.57 30.02
N LYS A 291 -3.43 17.35 30.13
CA LYS A 291 -4.19 17.48 31.38
C LYS A 291 -3.68 16.55 32.45
N MET A 292 -3.50 15.26 32.15
CA MET A 292 -2.91 14.28 33.07
C MET A 292 -1.53 14.71 33.53
N ARG A 293 -0.68 15.21 32.62
CA ARG A 293 0.66 15.71 32.97
C ARG A 293 0.58 16.95 33.88
N ARG A 294 -0.35 17.88 33.64
CA ARG A 294 -0.55 19.05 34.51
C ARG A 294 -1.03 18.62 35.91
N ALA A 295 -1.97 17.68 35.98
CA ALA A 295 -2.45 17.11 37.24
C ALA A 295 -1.34 16.37 38.02
N ALA A 296 -0.55 15.53 37.34
CA ALA A 296 0.58 14.85 37.97
C ALA A 296 1.60 15.85 38.55
N LYS A 297 1.88 16.94 37.82
CA LYS A 297 2.75 18.02 38.30
C LYS A 297 2.19 18.73 39.53
N SER A 298 0.88 18.97 39.61
CA SER A 298 0.29 19.59 40.80
C SER A 298 0.42 18.69 42.04
N TYR A 299 0.32 17.35 41.90
CA TYR A 299 0.53 16.44 43.04
C TYR A 299 2.00 16.42 43.51
N THR A 300 2.98 16.55 42.60
CA THR A 300 4.39 16.63 43.01
C THR A 300 4.75 17.94 43.72
N TYR A 301 4.03 19.03 43.46
CA TYR A 301 4.33 20.33 44.04
C TYR A 301 3.98 20.44 45.53
N TYR A 302 2.99 19.66 46.00
CA TYR A 302 2.59 19.62 47.41
C TYR A 302 3.23 18.45 48.20
N GLY A 303 4.09 17.65 47.56
CA GLY A 303 4.55 16.35 48.09
C GLY A 303 5.92 16.31 48.77
N THR A 304 6.89 17.17 48.44
CA THR A 304 8.24 17.08 49.05
C THR A 304 8.99 18.42 49.04
N SER A 305 8.73 19.25 50.06
CA SER A 305 9.68 20.28 50.52
C SER A 305 10.78 19.71 51.42
N THR A 306 10.79 18.41 51.70
CA THR A 306 11.95 17.73 52.28
C THR A 306 12.88 17.30 51.16
N GLN A 307 13.83 18.18 50.86
CA GLN A 307 15.09 17.84 50.20
C GLN A 307 15.81 16.76 51.04
N CYS A 308 15.39 15.51 50.96
CA CYS A 308 16.33 14.42 51.13
C CYS A 308 17.17 14.40 49.85
N SER A 309 18.25 15.15 49.87
CA SER A 309 19.39 14.97 48.98
C SER A 309 19.92 13.56 49.21
N PHE A 310 19.24 12.56 48.67
CA PHE A 310 19.88 11.29 48.37
C PHE A 310 20.82 11.60 47.22
N HIS A 311 22.05 11.97 47.58
CA HIS A 311 23.22 11.74 46.75
C HIS A 311 23.22 10.25 46.41
N PHE A 312 22.48 9.87 45.37
CA PHE A 312 22.79 8.67 44.62
C PHE A 312 24.09 9.00 43.92
N GLN A 313 25.19 8.79 44.65
CA GLN A 313 26.52 8.70 44.10
C GLN A 313 26.45 7.51 43.16
N GLN A 314 26.07 7.79 41.91
CA GLN A 314 26.10 6.84 40.83
C GLN A 314 27.58 6.53 40.62
N GLN A 315 28.09 5.57 41.40
CA GLN A 315 29.34 4.91 41.11
C GLN A 315 29.15 4.29 39.74
N GLN A 316 29.60 4.98 38.71
CA GLN A 316 29.77 4.39 37.40
C GLN A 316 30.74 3.21 37.60
N PRO A 317 30.35 1.97 37.29
CA PRO A 317 31.32 0.90 37.20
C PRO A 317 32.24 1.28 36.05
N SER A 318 33.45 1.70 36.36
CA SER A 318 34.51 1.91 35.38
C SER A 318 34.92 0.54 34.84
N TRP A 319 34.15 0.00 33.91
CA TRP A 319 34.64 -1.05 33.02
C TRP A 319 35.69 -0.40 32.14
N ARG A 320 36.94 -0.43 32.61
CA ARG A 320 38.13 -0.21 31.79
C ARG A 320 38.07 -1.21 30.66
N HIS A 321 37.63 -0.75 29.48
CA HIS A 321 37.93 -1.45 28.25
C HIS A 321 39.45 -1.40 28.06
N SER A 322 40.07 -2.57 28.27
CA SER A 322 41.38 -2.90 27.76
C SER A 322 41.44 -2.52 26.28
N ASN A 323 42.35 -1.60 25.94
CA ASN A 323 42.74 -1.32 24.57
C ASN A 323 43.44 -2.58 24.03
N GLN A 324 42.68 -3.45 23.39
CA GLN A 324 43.24 -4.46 22.50
C GLN A 324 43.56 -3.77 21.18
N SER A 325 44.84 -3.47 21.02
CA SER A 325 45.50 -3.08 19.79
C SER A 325 45.18 -4.08 18.68
N TYR A 326 44.24 -3.74 17.81
CA TYR A 326 44.21 -4.34 16.47
C TYR A 326 45.32 -3.68 15.66
N GLN A 327 46.36 -4.46 15.46
CA GLN A 327 47.48 -4.17 14.57
C GLN A 327 46.97 -3.74 13.19
N HIS A 328 47.51 -2.62 12.75
CA HIS A 328 47.48 -2.14 11.38
C HIS A 328 48.06 -3.20 10.45
N CYS A 329 47.22 -3.88 9.67
CA CYS A 329 47.68 -4.56 8.46
C CYS A 329 47.88 -3.51 7.37
N ASN A 330 49.15 -3.37 7.00
CA ASN A 330 49.71 -2.48 6.02
C ASN A 330 49.30 -2.93 4.60
N SER A 331 48.31 -2.28 3.98
CA SER A 331 47.96 -2.54 2.58
C SER A 331 48.70 -1.58 1.65
N GLY A 332 49.60 -2.19 0.89
CA GLY A 332 50.37 -1.70 -0.27
C GLY A 332 49.92 -0.40 -0.92
N ARG A 333 50.90 0.50 -1.03
CA ARG A 333 50.96 1.56 -2.04
C ARG A 333 50.98 0.92 -3.43
N TYR A 334 49.94 1.13 -4.22
CA TYR A 334 50.09 1.21 -5.68
C TYR A 334 49.90 2.66 -6.09
N SER A 335 51.03 3.28 -6.43
CA SER A 335 51.11 4.53 -7.16
C SER A 335 50.52 4.32 -8.55
N GLN A 336 49.56 5.14 -8.95
CA GLN A 336 49.29 5.41 -10.37
C GLN A 336 48.89 6.87 -10.59
N PRO A 337 49.15 7.39 -11.81
CA PRO A 337 49.46 8.78 -12.01
C PRO A 337 48.24 9.61 -12.41
N SER A 338 48.33 10.88 -11.98
CA SER A 338 47.71 12.07 -12.54
C SER A 338 47.50 11.98 -14.07
N SER A 339 46.23 11.99 -14.50
CA SER A 339 45.84 12.57 -15.78
C SER A 339 44.66 13.53 -15.57
N SER A 340 45.00 14.81 -15.73
CA SER A 340 44.09 15.93 -15.84
C SER A 340 43.40 15.90 -17.20
N GLN A 341 42.09 15.68 -17.22
CA GLN A 341 41.26 16.10 -18.35
C GLN A 341 40.06 16.90 -17.84
N PHE A 342 40.18 18.20 -18.01
CA PHE A 342 39.10 19.16 -17.99
C PHE A 342 38.08 18.79 -19.08
N PHE A 343 36.87 18.40 -18.69
CA PHE A 343 35.70 18.46 -19.57
C PHE A 343 34.64 19.40 -18.99
N ASN A 344 34.69 20.61 -19.55
CA ASN A 344 33.59 21.51 -19.89
C ASN A 344 32.17 21.02 -19.51
N ARG A 345 31.59 21.60 -18.47
CA ARG A 345 30.13 21.64 -18.23
C ARG A 345 29.64 23.06 -18.43
N GLN A 346 29.38 23.41 -19.68
CA GLN A 346 28.47 24.50 -20.04
C GLN A 346 27.33 23.94 -20.89
N SER A 347 26.15 24.58 -20.78
CA SER A 347 25.04 24.53 -21.73
C SER A 347 24.13 23.28 -21.74
N VAL A 348 23.18 23.21 -20.80
CA VAL A 348 21.79 22.78 -21.09
C VAL A 348 20.80 23.59 -20.25
N ARG A 349 20.69 24.90 -20.54
CA ARG A 349 19.60 25.78 -20.08
C ARG A 349 19.22 26.75 -21.21
N SER A 350 18.62 26.24 -22.28
CA SER A 350 18.04 27.12 -23.32
C SER A 350 16.98 26.49 -24.26
N ARG A 351 16.63 25.20 -24.17
CA ARG A 351 15.69 24.57 -25.12
C ARG A 351 14.22 24.44 -24.68
N GLN A 352 13.78 25.15 -23.63
CA GLN A 352 12.39 25.07 -23.14
C GLN A 352 11.62 26.41 -23.17
N ARG A 353 11.97 27.31 -24.11
CA ARG A 353 11.20 28.54 -24.35
C ARG A 353 10.71 28.72 -25.80
N GLN A 354 10.90 27.76 -26.69
CA GLN A 354 10.57 27.92 -28.13
C GLN A 354 9.36 27.10 -28.63
N CYS A 355 8.63 26.40 -27.76
CA CYS A 355 7.42 25.64 -28.15
C CYS A 355 6.08 26.26 -27.70
N GLN A 356 6.07 27.51 -27.23
CA GLN A 356 4.82 28.19 -26.81
C GLN A 356 4.36 29.34 -27.74
N SER A 357 5.08 29.70 -28.81
CA SER A 357 4.65 30.78 -29.71
C SER A 357 3.77 30.33 -30.90
N SER A 358 3.72 29.03 -31.26
CA SER A 358 2.97 28.58 -32.45
C SER A 358 1.49 28.22 -32.22
N ARG A 359 0.91 28.49 -31.05
CA ARG A 359 -0.53 28.21 -30.76
C ARG A 359 -1.44 29.44 -30.74
N ARG A 360 -0.94 30.64 -31.09
CA ARG A 360 -1.75 31.87 -31.12
C ARG A 360 -2.22 32.34 -32.50
N PHE A 361 -1.92 31.61 -33.59
CA PHE A 361 -2.22 32.10 -34.95
C PHE A 361 -3.44 31.50 -35.67
N ASN A 362 -4.17 30.52 -35.10
CA ASN A 362 -5.31 29.88 -35.79
C ASN A 362 -6.70 30.19 -35.20
N ARG A 363 -6.90 31.38 -34.61
CA ARG A 363 -8.21 31.79 -34.07
C ARG A 363 -8.79 33.09 -34.66
N LYS A 364 -8.39 33.44 -35.88
CA LYS A 364 -8.97 34.56 -36.65
C LYS A 364 -9.11 34.22 -38.15
N GLN A 365 -9.79 33.12 -38.47
CA GLN A 365 -10.41 32.90 -39.79
C GLN A 365 -11.58 31.93 -39.60
N LYS A 366 -12.68 32.46 -39.05
CA LYS A 366 -14.05 31.94 -39.12
C LYS A 366 -14.92 32.94 -38.35
N ALA A 367 -15.17 34.06 -39.01
CA ALA A 367 -16.24 35.01 -38.76
C ALA A 367 -16.63 35.54 -40.13
#